data_AF-A0A835Q3H2-F1
#
_entry.id   AF-A0A835Q3H2-F1
#
_cell.length_a   1.000
_cell.length_b   1.000
_cell.length_c   1.000
_cell.angle_alpha   90.00
_cell.angle_beta   90.00
_cell.angle_gamma   90.00
#
_symmetry.space_group_name_H-M   'P 1'
#
loop_
_entity.id
_entity.type
_entity.pdbx_description
1 polymer ?
#
loop_
_entity_poly.entity_id
_entity_poly.type
_entity_poly.pdbx_seq_one_letter_code
_entity_poly.pdbx_strand_id
1 'polypeptide(L)'
;MEEYLLGEEAHVVSLAMAIWRIGYNLNLLNFFEGCTVNDISAGWNHSAFATGSGHLFMCGDGSFGQLGNGNNSSHCLPQEVLFFQSMHVEQVACGMRHSLVLVRGSSGYSVYGYGSGRHGQIGRQLREHRKFVSTPEIIHGFEGSTVDFLYANGDHSAALSEGSTGTWTVINLESFLHP
;
A
#
# COMPACT_ATOMS: atom_id res chain seq x y z
N MET A 1 -12.60 -24.08 29.01
CA MET A 1 -13.03 -24.80 27.80
C MET A 1 -14.05 -23.89 27.13
N GLU A 2 -13.77 -23.17 26.06
CA GLU A 2 -12.83 -23.35 24.93
C GLU A 2 -12.24 -21.98 24.52
N GLU A 3 -10.94 -21.96 24.22
CA GLU A 3 -10.32 -20.98 23.31
C GLU A 3 -10.63 -21.41 21.87
N TYR A 4 -10.87 -20.48 20.94
CA TYR A 4 -10.48 -20.64 19.53
C TYR A 4 -10.40 -19.28 18.81
N LEU A 5 -9.16 -18.84 18.58
CA LEU A 5 -8.62 -18.16 17.39
C LEU A 5 -9.44 -17.02 16.75
N LEU A 6 -9.20 -15.78 17.22
CA LEU A 6 -9.51 -14.55 16.49
C LEU A 6 -8.20 -13.99 15.88
N GLY A 7 -7.79 -14.58 14.78
CA GLY A 7 -6.70 -14.09 13.93
C GLY A 7 -7.02 -14.45 12.50
N GLU A 8 -6.83 -13.50 11.57
CA GLU A 8 -6.93 -13.62 10.11
C GLU A 8 -8.29 -13.39 9.42
N GLU A 9 -9.44 -13.51 10.08
CA GLU A 9 -10.75 -13.31 9.39
C GLU A 9 -11.24 -11.85 9.30
N ALA A 10 -10.57 -10.89 9.94
CA ALA A 10 -11.07 -9.51 10.04
C ALA A 10 -10.93 -8.67 8.75
N HIS A 11 -10.02 -9.04 7.84
CA HIS A 11 -9.67 -8.22 6.68
C HIS A 11 -10.62 -8.40 5.48
N VAL A 12 -11.13 -9.62 5.26
CA VAL A 12 -12.05 -9.93 4.15
C VAL A 12 -13.46 -9.37 4.40
N VAL A 13 -13.87 -9.32 5.67
CA VAL A 13 -15.20 -8.84 6.08
C VAL A 13 -15.36 -7.33 5.83
N SER A 14 -14.27 -6.56 5.86
CA SER A 14 -14.31 -5.10 5.67
C SER A 14 -14.72 -4.70 4.25
N LEU A 15 -14.20 -5.39 3.22
CA LEU A 15 -14.56 -5.11 1.82
C LEU A 15 -15.97 -5.61 1.47
N ALA A 16 -16.34 -6.80 1.94
CA ALA A 16 -17.69 -7.34 1.73
C ALA A 16 -18.77 -6.48 2.40
N MET A 17 -18.50 -5.94 3.60
CA MET A 17 -19.40 -5.01 4.29
C MET A 17 -19.45 -3.62 3.61
N ALA A 18 -18.33 -3.11 3.10
CA ALA A 18 -18.29 -1.85 2.36
C ALA A 18 -19.02 -1.94 1.00
N ILE A 19 -18.95 -3.09 0.33
CA ILE A 19 -19.65 -3.34 -0.94
C ILE A 19 -21.16 -3.59 -0.70
N TRP A 20 -21.54 -4.33 0.34
CA TRP A 20 -22.95 -4.61 0.64
C TRP A 20 -23.75 -3.36 1.04
N ARG A 21 -23.13 -2.38 1.71
CA ARG A 21 -23.84 -1.25 2.34
C ARG A 21 -24.21 -0.10 1.37
N ILE A 22 -23.70 -0.10 0.13
CA ILE A 22 -23.84 1.05 -0.81
C ILE A 22 -24.55 0.66 -2.13
N GLY A 23 -24.96 -0.60 -2.33
CA GLY A 23 -25.83 -0.96 -3.45
C GLY A 23 -25.25 -0.76 -4.86
N TYR A 24 -23.92 -0.83 -5.02
CA TYR A 24 -23.26 -0.77 -6.33
C TYR A 24 -22.68 -2.13 -6.77
N ASN A 25 -23.13 -2.55 -7.95
CA ASN A 25 -22.52 -3.43 -8.97
C ASN A 25 -21.76 -4.70 -8.54
N LEU A 26 -22.36 -5.87 -8.79
CA LEU A 26 -21.78 -7.22 -8.64
C LEU A 26 -20.47 -7.45 -9.45
N ASN A 27 -20.11 -6.55 -10.36
CA ASN A 27 -18.94 -6.70 -11.24
C ASN A 27 -17.59 -6.75 -10.48
N LEU A 28 -17.47 -6.12 -9.31
CA LEU A 28 -16.22 -6.13 -8.54
C LEU A 28 -15.97 -7.48 -7.86
N LEU A 29 -17.04 -8.21 -7.51
CA LEU A 29 -16.97 -9.59 -7.02
C LEU A 29 -16.44 -10.53 -8.11
N ASN A 30 -16.79 -10.27 -9.37
CA ASN A 30 -16.31 -11.06 -10.52
C ASN A 30 -14.88 -10.69 -10.95
N PHE A 31 -14.39 -9.48 -10.67
CA PHE A 31 -13.08 -9.05 -11.16
C PHE A 31 -11.93 -9.91 -10.60
N PHE A 32 -12.02 -10.26 -9.32
CA PHE A 32 -11.05 -11.14 -8.66
C PHE A 32 -11.56 -12.59 -8.57
N GLU A 33 -12.52 -12.98 -9.41
CA GLU A 33 -12.99 -14.37 -9.43
C GLU A 33 -11.83 -15.31 -9.82
N GLY A 34 -11.58 -16.32 -8.99
CA GLY A 34 -10.44 -17.23 -9.15
C GLY A 34 -9.10 -16.68 -8.67
N CYS A 35 -9.05 -15.44 -8.15
CA CYS A 35 -7.87 -14.83 -7.55
C CYS A 35 -8.06 -14.64 -6.04
N THR A 36 -7.09 -15.06 -5.24
CA THR A 36 -7.08 -14.75 -3.81
C THR A 36 -6.54 -13.33 -3.63
N VAL A 37 -7.30 -12.46 -2.97
CA VAL A 37 -6.82 -11.15 -2.52
C VAL A 37 -6.32 -11.29 -1.09
N ASN A 38 -5.03 -11.06 -0.88
CA ASN A 38 -4.36 -11.26 0.41
C ASN A 38 -4.33 -9.99 1.25
N ASP A 39 -4.21 -8.82 0.63
CA ASP A 39 -4.16 -7.55 1.34
C ASP A 39 -4.94 -6.47 0.60
N ILE A 40 -5.60 -5.60 1.36
CA ILE A 40 -6.41 -4.50 0.83
C ILE A 40 -6.13 -3.24 1.63
N SER A 41 -6.19 -2.10 0.96
CA SER A 41 -6.12 -0.81 1.62
C SER A 41 -7.01 0.22 0.93
N ALA A 42 -7.67 1.03 1.73
CA ALA A 42 -8.50 2.13 1.25
C ALA A 42 -7.95 3.45 1.80
N GLY A 43 -7.55 4.34 0.88
CA GLY A 43 -7.21 5.72 1.19
C GLY A 43 -8.45 6.60 1.17
N TRP A 44 -8.24 7.91 0.97
CA TRP A 44 -9.37 8.84 0.95
C TRP A 44 -10.30 8.63 -0.25
N ASN A 45 -9.73 8.53 -1.45
CA ASN A 45 -10.47 8.37 -2.71
C ASN A 45 -9.87 7.29 -3.63
N HIS A 46 -9.02 6.39 -3.10
CA HIS A 46 -8.43 5.31 -3.89
C HIS A 46 -8.34 4.03 -3.07
N SER A 47 -8.27 2.89 -3.75
CA SER A 47 -8.21 1.57 -3.17
C SER A 47 -7.13 0.74 -3.84
N ALA A 48 -6.50 -0.12 -3.05
CA ALA A 48 -5.43 -1.01 -3.42
C ALA A 48 -5.79 -2.45 -3.06
N PHE A 49 -5.40 -3.39 -3.92
CA PHE A 49 -5.64 -4.82 -3.76
C PHE A 49 -4.36 -5.57 -4.14
N ALA A 50 -3.75 -6.24 -3.16
CA ALA A 50 -2.64 -7.17 -3.39
C ALA A 50 -3.18 -8.60 -3.42
N THR A 51 -2.83 -9.32 -4.48
CA THR A 51 -3.26 -10.71 -4.68
C THR A 51 -2.26 -11.70 -4.09
N GLY A 52 -2.67 -12.93 -3.84
CA GLY A 52 -1.79 -14.00 -3.35
C GLY A 52 -0.74 -14.46 -4.37
N SER A 53 -0.84 -14.08 -5.63
CA SER A 53 0.23 -14.22 -6.63
C SER A 53 1.21 -13.04 -6.62
N GLY A 54 1.01 -12.04 -5.76
CA GLY A 54 1.88 -10.88 -5.61
C GLY A 54 1.57 -9.70 -6.56
N HIS A 55 0.49 -9.78 -7.34
CA HIS A 55 0.09 -8.69 -8.24
C HIS A 55 -0.66 -7.60 -7.48
N LEU A 56 -0.43 -6.34 -7.87
CA LEU A 56 -1.08 -5.16 -7.32
C LEU A 56 -2.09 -4.56 -8.29
N PHE A 57 -3.30 -4.30 -7.80
CA PHE A 57 -4.34 -3.59 -8.52
C PHE A 57 -4.78 -2.34 -7.75
N MET A 58 -5.04 -1.26 -8.47
CA MET A 58 -5.41 0.04 -7.92
C MET A 58 -6.64 0.61 -8.63
N CYS A 59 -7.50 1.33 -7.91
CA CYS A 59 -8.58 2.13 -8.50
C CYS A 59 -8.89 3.37 -7.66
N GLY A 60 -9.70 4.27 -8.23
CA GLY A 60 -10.14 5.52 -7.63
C GLY A 60 -9.47 6.75 -8.24
N ASP A 61 -9.27 7.78 -7.43
CA ASP A 61 -8.61 9.03 -7.80
C ASP A 61 -7.12 8.83 -8.07
N GLY A 62 -6.67 9.28 -9.25
CA GLY A 62 -5.26 9.29 -9.65
C GLY A 62 -4.65 10.69 -9.77
N SER A 63 -5.35 11.74 -9.33
CA SER A 63 -4.95 13.14 -9.58
C SER A 63 -3.53 13.51 -9.11
N PHE A 64 -2.97 12.78 -8.15
CA PHE A 64 -1.61 12.97 -7.64
C PHE A 64 -0.67 11.81 -7.99
N GLY A 65 -1.11 10.86 -8.82
CA GLY A 65 -0.30 9.71 -9.22
C GLY A 65 -0.36 8.55 -8.23
N GLN A 66 -1.27 8.61 -7.24
CA GLN A 66 -1.42 7.61 -6.18
C GLN A 66 -1.93 6.23 -6.66
N LEU A 67 -2.10 6.02 -7.97
CA LEU A 67 -2.38 4.71 -8.57
C LEU A 67 -1.15 4.02 -9.15
N GLY A 68 0.01 4.70 -9.24
CA GLY A 68 1.28 4.06 -9.61
C GLY A 68 1.45 3.72 -11.10
N ASN A 69 0.52 4.11 -11.98
CA ASN A 69 0.54 3.77 -13.41
C ASN A 69 1.37 4.73 -14.28
N GLY A 70 2.26 5.52 -13.68
CA GLY A 70 3.09 6.50 -14.39
C GLY A 70 2.33 7.73 -14.90
N ASN A 71 1.04 7.86 -14.59
CA ASN A 71 0.19 8.98 -15.02
C ASN A 71 -0.77 9.43 -13.89
N ASN A 72 -1.64 10.41 -14.17
CA ASN A 72 -2.58 11.00 -13.20
C ASN A 72 -4.06 10.68 -13.47
N SER A 73 -4.35 9.64 -14.24
CA SER A 73 -5.72 9.26 -14.60
C SER A 73 -6.42 8.57 -13.44
N SER A 74 -7.72 8.80 -13.30
CA SER A 74 -8.56 8.11 -12.32
C SER A 74 -9.26 6.92 -12.97
N HIS A 75 -9.47 5.85 -12.21
CA HIS A 75 -10.05 4.60 -12.73
C HIS A 75 -11.17 4.12 -11.80
N CYS A 76 -12.36 3.86 -12.36
CA CYS A 76 -13.49 3.36 -11.56
C CYS A 76 -13.40 1.86 -11.25
N LEU A 77 -12.56 1.11 -11.96
CA LEU A 77 -12.33 -0.32 -11.79
C LEU A 77 -10.87 -0.59 -11.45
N PRO A 78 -10.55 -1.66 -10.71
CA PRO A 78 -9.17 -2.07 -10.45
C PRO A 78 -8.38 -2.24 -11.74
N GLN A 79 -7.18 -1.64 -11.77
CA GLN A 79 -6.21 -1.80 -12.85
C GLN A 79 -4.88 -2.27 -12.26
N GLU A 80 -4.25 -3.23 -12.94
CA GLU A 80 -2.94 -3.73 -12.53
C GLU A 80 -1.86 -2.64 -12.65
N VAL A 81 -1.03 -2.53 -11.61
CA VAL A 81 0.13 -1.63 -11.58
C VAL A 81 1.34 -2.37 -12.12
N LEU A 82 1.55 -2.25 -13.43
CA LEU A 82 2.56 -3.03 -14.17
C LEU A 82 4.00 -2.85 -13.69
N PHE A 83 4.30 -1.77 -12.97
CA PHE A 83 5.61 -1.57 -12.34
C PHE A 83 6.00 -2.76 -11.43
N PHE A 84 5.03 -3.37 -10.75
CA PHE A 84 5.25 -4.48 -9.83
C PHE A 84 5.02 -5.87 -10.44
N GLN A 85 4.79 -5.98 -11.76
CA GLN A 85 4.39 -7.25 -12.40
C GLN A 85 5.41 -8.39 -12.19
N SER A 86 6.69 -8.06 -12.07
CA SER A 86 7.77 -9.03 -11.83
C SER A 86 8.21 -9.10 -10.35
N MET A 87 7.43 -8.50 -9.45
CA MET A 87 7.70 -8.41 -8.02
C MET A 87 6.58 -9.09 -7.23
N HIS A 88 6.87 -9.48 -5.99
CA HIS A 88 5.85 -10.01 -5.10
C HIS A 88 5.41 -8.94 -4.11
N VAL A 89 4.26 -8.32 -4.37
CA VAL A 89 3.65 -7.35 -3.45
C VAL A 89 3.07 -8.09 -2.25
N GLU A 90 3.54 -7.73 -1.06
CA GLU A 90 3.13 -8.32 0.21
C GLU A 90 2.02 -7.53 0.89
N GLN A 91 2.13 -6.20 0.87
CA GLN A 91 1.23 -5.32 1.60
C GLN A 91 1.07 -3.97 0.89
N VAL A 92 -0.09 -3.35 1.07
CA VAL A 92 -0.41 -2.01 0.59
C VAL A 92 -0.92 -1.12 1.72
N ALA A 93 -0.56 0.16 1.69
CA ALA A 93 -1.11 1.16 2.61
C ALA A 93 -1.43 2.46 1.86
N CYS A 94 -2.66 2.96 2.00
CA CYS A 94 -3.17 4.10 1.25
C CYS A 94 -3.50 5.26 2.18
N GLY A 95 -2.86 6.40 1.97
CA GLY A 95 -3.16 7.64 2.69
C GLY A 95 -4.18 8.50 1.96
N MET A 96 -4.13 9.82 2.17
CA MET A 96 -5.05 10.75 1.53
C MET A 96 -4.82 10.84 0.01
N ARG A 97 -3.56 11.00 -0.40
CA ARG A 97 -3.15 11.22 -1.80
C ARG A 97 -1.85 10.47 -2.14
N HIS A 98 -1.52 9.44 -1.38
CA HIS A 98 -0.31 8.65 -1.57
C HIS A 98 -0.57 7.19 -1.24
N SER A 99 0.28 6.32 -1.75
CA SER A 99 0.28 4.89 -1.51
C SER A 99 1.69 4.41 -1.19
N LEU A 100 1.77 3.44 -0.30
CA LEU A 100 2.96 2.69 0.05
C LEU A 100 2.75 1.22 -0.30
N VAL A 101 3.83 0.55 -0.71
CA VAL A 101 3.82 -0.85 -1.10
C VAL A 101 5.01 -1.55 -0.48
N LEU A 102 4.76 -2.65 0.24
CA LEU A 102 5.77 -3.55 0.74
C LEU A 102 5.97 -4.66 -0.28
N VAL A 103 7.20 -4.81 -0.76
CA VAL A 103 7.56 -5.82 -1.75
C VAL A 103 8.51 -6.82 -1.11
N ARG A 104 8.19 -8.12 -1.25
CA ARG A 104 9.08 -9.20 -0.84
C ARG A 104 10.15 -9.42 -1.92
N GLY A 105 11.42 -9.25 -1.55
CA GLY A 105 12.58 -9.59 -2.36
C GLY A 105 13.36 -10.77 -1.81
N SER A 106 14.39 -11.21 -2.54
CA SER A 106 15.27 -12.32 -2.12
C SER A 106 16.12 -11.99 -0.89
N SER A 107 16.39 -10.71 -0.65
CA SER A 107 17.27 -10.22 0.41
C SER A 107 16.51 -9.54 1.56
N GLY A 108 15.19 -9.65 1.58
CA GLY A 108 14.31 -8.98 2.53
C GLY A 108 13.22 -8.16 1.84
N TYR A 109 12.57 -7.27 2.60
CA TYR A 109 11.51 -6.42 2.10
C TYR A 109 12.04 -5.09 1.57
N SER A 110 11.34 -4.53 0.59
CA SER A 110 11.58 -3.20 0.04
C SER A 110 10.30 -2.39 0.12
N VAL A 111 10.41 -1.11 0.48
CA VAL A 111 9.28 -0.19 0.57
C VAL A 111 9.29 0.75 -0.63
N TYR A 112 8.15 0.83 -1.31
CA TYR A 112 7.92 1.77 -2.40
C TYR A 112 6.86 2.78 -2.03
N GLY A 113 6.99 4.00 -2.54
CA GLY A 113 6.03 5.08 -2.36
C GLY A 113 5.69 5.77 -3.67
N TYR A 114 4.44 6.21 -3.79
CA TYR A 114 3.98 7.05 -4.89
C TYR A 114 2.75 7.87 -4.51
N GLY A 115 2.43 8.86 -5.33
CA GLY A 115 1.44 9.89 -5.05
C GLY A 115 2.09 11.17 -4.52
N SER A 116 1.36 11.89 -3.66
CA SER A 116 1.83 13.16 -3.08
C SER A 116 3.01 12.95 -2.13
N GLY A 117 4.03 13.80 -2.25
CA GLY A 117 5.18 13.87 -1.33
C GLY A 117 5.34 15.23 -0.64
N ARG A 118 4.28 16.05 -0.62
CA ARG A 118 4.33 17.44 -0.14
C ARG A 118 4.78 17.57 1.32
N HIS A 119 4.39 16.61 2.15
CA HIS A 119 4.65 16.57 3.58
C HIS A 119 5.72 15.52 3.96
N GLY A 120 6.32 14.83 2.97
CA GLY A 120 7.33 13.81 3.21
C GLY A 120 6.78 12.39 3.39
N GLN A 121 5.48 12.19 3.15
CA GLN A 121 4.79 10.90 3.33
C GLN A 121 5.35 9.74 2.47
N ILE A 122 6.10 10.04 1.40
CA ILE A 122 6.79 9.04 0.56
C ILE A 122 8.33 9.17 0.67
N GLY A 123 8.82 9.77 1.76
CA GLY A 123 10.24 10.05 2.01
C GLY A 123 10.68 11.44 1.53
N ARG A 124 11.46 12.17 2.36
CA ARG A 124 11.90 13.54 2.07
C ARG A 124 12.92 13.66 0.93
N GLN A 125 13.64 12.59 0.59
CA GLN A 125 14.64 12.58 -0.48
C GLN A 125 14.06 12.83 -1.88
N LEU A 126 12.75 12.66 -2.05
CA LEU A 126 12.06 12.88 -3.32
C LEU A 126 11.66 14.36 -3.55
N ARG A 127 12.01 15.27 -2.63
CA ARG A 127 11.54 16.67 -2.63
C ARG A 127 12.14 17.57 -3.70
N GLU A 128 13.33 17.28 -4.23
CA GLU A 128 14.12 18.37 -4.82
C GLU A 128 13.43 19.06 -6.01
N HIS A 129 12.55 18.39 -6.77
CA HIS A 129 11.81 19.04 -7.86
C HIS A 129 10.36 18.58 -8.14
N ARG A 130 9.79 17.59 -7.42
CA ARG A 130 8.46 17.02 -7.74
C ARG A 130 7.52 17.03 -6.53
N LYS A 131 6.33 17.62 -6.69
CA LYS A 131 5.29 17.68 -5.63
C LYS A 131 4.59 16.33 -5.40
N PHE A 132 4.69 15.44 -6.39
CA PHE A 132 4.12 14.09 -6.40
C PHE A 132 4.82 13.25 -7.47
N VAL A 133 4.76 11.93 -7.34
CA VAL A 133 5.33 10.96 -8.28
C VAL A 133 4.25 9.94 -8.68
N SER A 134 4.12 9.67 -9.98
CA SER A 134 3.09 8.77 -10.53
C SER A 134 3.60 7.37 -10.84
N THR A 135 4.93 7.19 -10.84
CA THR A 135 5.58 5.89 -10.92
C THR A 135 6.10 5.55 -9.52
N PRO A 136 5.97 4.30 -9.05
CA PRO A 136 6.52 3.87 -7.77
C PRO A 136 8.03 4.14 -7.68
N GLU A 137 8.45 4.72 -6.57
CA GLU A 137 9.85 4.99 -6.25
C GLU A 137 10.24 4.29 -4.95
N ILE A 138 11.46 3.79 -4.87
CA ILE A 138 11.97 3.11 -3.68
C ILE A 138 12.19 4.13 -2.55
N ILE A 139 11.75 3.78 -1.35
CA ILE A 139 11.99 4.57 -0.15
C ILE A 139 13.21 3.96 0.56
N HIS A 140 14.33 4.65 0.46
CA HIS A 140 15.55 4.36 1.23
C HIS A 140 15.38 4.67 2.73
N GLY A 141 16.28 4.12 3.55
CA GLY A 141 16.26 4.23 5.01
C GLY A 141 15.77 2.96 5.72
N PHE A 142 15.39 1.94 4.96
CA PHE A 142 15.01 0.61 5.46
C PHE A 142 16.08 -0.45 5.20
N GLU A 143 17.24 -0.08 4.65
CA GLU A 143 18.33 -1.01 4.38
C GLU A 143 18.81 -1.67 5.68
N GLY A 144 18.66 -2.99 5.78
CA GLY A 144 19.06 -3.77 6.96
C GLY A 144 18.01 -3.85 8.08
N SER A 145 16.81 -3.29 7.88
CA SER A 145 15.67 -3.47 8.78
C SER A 145 14.66 -4.45 8.16
N THR A 146 14.04 -5.31 8.97
CA THR A 146 12.89 -6.11 8.54
C THR A 146 11.64 -5.25 8.71
N VAL A 147 11.11 -4.69 7.61
CA VAL A 147 9.82 -4.01 7.64
C VAL A 147 8.73 -5.06 7.52
N ASP A 148 7.85 -5.10 8.52
CA ASP A 148 6.79 -6.10 8.62
C ASP A 148 5.44 -5.52 8.22
N PHE A 149 5.20 -4.24 8.56
CA PHE A 149 3.95 -3.57 8.24
C PHE A 149 4.14 -2.12 7.85
N LEU A 150 3.31 -1.66 6.92
CA LEU A 150 3.16 -0.28 6.48
C LEU A 150 1.80 0.26 6.93
N TYR A 151 1.78 1.55 7.25
CA TYR A 151 0.60 2.29 7.63
C TYR A 151 0.61 3.65 6.95
N ALA A 152 -0.55 4.07 6.44
CA ALA A 152 -0.73 5.38 5.83
C ALA A 152 -2.10 5.94 6.22
N ASN A 153 -2.14 7.21 6.62
CA ASN A 153 -3.39 7.94 6.91
C ASN A 153 -3.16 9.44 6.75
N GLY A 154 -4.09 10.15 6.11
CA GLY A 154 -3.94 11.57 5.86
C GLY A 154 -2.67 11.81 5.04
N ASP A 155 -1.80 12.67 5.56
CA ASP A 155 -0.46 12.92 5.01
C ASP A 155 0.65 12.26 5.85
N HIS A 156 0.32 11.24 6.65
CA HIS A 156 1.26 10.49 7.48
C HIS A 156 1.49 9.07 6.95
N SER A 157 2.70 8.60 7.19
CA SER A 157 3.24 7.30 6.81
C SER A 157 4.13 6.74 7.91
N ALA A 158 3.90 5.49 8.25
CA ALA A 158 4.72 4.77 9.21
C ALA A 158 5.03 3.35 8.72
N ALA A 159 6.19 2.85 9.09
CA ALA A 159 6.55 1.45 8.96
C ALA A 159 6.81 0.86 10.34
N LEU A 160 6.36 -0.37 10.56
CA LEU A 160 6.67 -1.15 11.74
C LEU A 160 7.77 -2.14 11.36
N SER A 161 8.86 -2.14 12.12
CA SER A 161 9.99 -3.03 11.92
C SER A 161 10.29 -3.82 13.19
N GLU A 162 10.41 -5.14 13.06
CA GLU A 162 10.88 -6.01 14.15
C GLU A 162 12.40 -5.88 14.31
N GLY A 163 12.86 -5.43 15.48
CA GLY A 163 14.27 -5.41 15.83
C GLY A 163 14.79 -6.81 16.15
N SER A 164 16.11 -6.98 16.11
CA SER A 164 16.79 -8.25 16.39
C SER A 164 16.54 -8.84 17.80
N THR A 165 16.00 -8.04 18.72
CA THR A 165 15.61 -8.45 20.07
C THR A 165 14.11 -8.77 20.22
N GLY A 166 13.36 -8.82 19.11
CA GLY A 166 11.89 -8.98 19.13
C GLY A 166 11.14 -7.71 19.54
N THR A 167 11.81 -6.55 19.51
CA THR A 167 11.24 -5.25 19.87
C THR A 167 10.83 -4.50 18.61
N TRP A 168 9.60 -4.01 18.58
CA TRP A 168 9.05 -3.31 17.43
C TRP A 168 9.38 -1.81 17.44
N THR A 169 9.81 -1.29 16.29
CA THR A 169 10.10 0.16 16.10
C THR A 169 9.17 0.75 15.05
N VAL A 170 8.56 1.89 15.38
CA VAL A 170 7.81 2.70 14.42
C VAL A 170 8.77 3.66 13.74
N ILE A 171 8.93 3.50 12.44
CA ILE A 171 9.72 4.37 11.59
C ILE A 171 8.75 5.34 10.92
N ASN A 172 8.82 6.62 11.28
CA ASN A 172 8.03 7.65 10.61
C ASN A 172 8.74 8.08 9.33
N LEU A 173 8.09 7.91 8.17
CA LEU A 173 8.71 8.20 6.87
C LEU A 173 8.93 9.71 6.64
N GLU A 174 8.17 10.58 7.31
CA GLU A 174 8.40 12.02 7.30
C GLU A 174 9.69 12.44 8.02
N SER A 175 10.17 11.59 8.94
CA SER A 175 11.28 11.89 9.85
C SER A 175 12.67 11.56 9.29
N PHE A 176 12.76 10.89 8.13
CA PHE A 176 14.03 10.63 7.46
C PHE A 176 14.67 11.95 6.97
N LEU A 177 15.42 12.55 7.88
CA LEU A 177 16.52 13.45 7.64
C LEU A 177 17.78 12.59 7.79
N HIS A 178 18.65 12.55 6.79
CA HIS A 178 20.02 12.19 7.12
C HIS A 178 20.68 13.36 7.87
N PRO A 179 21.64 13.06 8.78
CA PRO A 179 22.34 14.03 9.62
C PRO A 179 23.14 15.06 8.84
#